data_AF-A0A067GAQ2-F1
#
_entry.id   AF-A0A067GAQ2-F1
#
_cell.length_a   1.000
_cell.length_b   1.000
_cell.length_c   1.000
_cell.angle_alpha   90.00
_cell.angle_beta   90.00
_cell.angle_gamma   90.00
#
_symmetry.space_group_name_H-M   'P 1'
#
loop_
_entity.id
_entity.type
_entity.pdbx_description
1 polymer ?
#
loop_
_entity_poly.entity_id
_entity_poly.type
_entity_poly.pdbx_seq_one_letter_code
_entity_poly.pdbx_strand_id
1 'polypeptide(L)'
;MTSLHPSELESGTTDSVTSSPRSEHQHDLHLTRVRFMCSFGGKILPRPHDNQLRYVGGDTRIVAVHRSSTFSTLLTKLSKLAG
;
A
#
# COMPACT_ATOMS: atom_id res chain seq x y z
N MET A 1 -14.86 63.13 -31.32
CA MET A 1 -15.54 62.07 -30.54
C MET A 1 -14.44 61.18 -29.97
N THR A 2 -13.96 61.55 -28.78
CA THR A 2 -14.08 60.82 -27.49
C THR A 2 -12.98 59.76 -27.36
N SER A 3 -11.83 60.06 -26.73
CA SER A 3 -11.59 60.17 -25.28
C SER A 3 -11.43 58.81 -24.60
N LEU A 4 -10.26 58.60 -23.97
CA LEU A 4 -10.01 58.06 -22.61
C LEU A 4 -8.81 57.07 -22.54
N HIS A 5 -7.79 57.49 -21.78
CA HIS A 5 -7.00 56.63 -20.88
C HIS A 5 -7.93 56.21 -19.72
N PRO A 6 -7.91 55.01 -19.10
CA PRO A 6 -6.80 54.58 -18.22
C PRO A 6 -6.62 53.05 -17.92
N SER A 7 -5.44 52.71 -17.36
CA SER A 7 -5.19 51.76 -16.26
C SER A 7 -6.05 50.49 -16.10
N GLU A 8 -5.47 49.31 -16.36
CA GLU A 8 -6.01 48.02 -15.89
C GLU A 8 -5.58 47.74 -14.45
N LEU A 9 -6.56 47.71 -13.54
CA LEU A 9 -6.43 47.23 -12.17
C LEU A 9 -7.72 46.50 -11.77
N GLU A 10 -7.72 45.17 -11.79
CA GLU A 10 -8.66 44.29 -11.04
C GLU A 10 -8.03 42.87 -11.01
N SER A 11 -7.45 42.41 -9.90
CA SER A 11 -8.12 41.75 -8.77
C SER A 11 -9.06 40.59 -9.14
N GLY A 12 -8.50 39.51 -9.68
CA GLY A 12 -9.16 38.19 -9.74
C GLY A 12 -8.41 37.19 -8.88
N THR A 13 -8.73 37.14 -7.59
CA THR A 13 -8.38 36.02 -6.72
C THR A 13 -8.98 34.72 -7.26
N THR A 14 -8.32 33.60 -6.92
CA THR A 14 -8.80 32.21 -7.01
C THR A 14 -8.75 31.58 -8.39
N ASP A 15 -7.80 30.67 -8.60
CA ASP A 15 -8.08 29.43 -9.36
C ASP A 15 -7.07 28.29 -9.18
N SER A 16 -6.17 28.34 -8.19
CA SER A 16 -5.15 27.29 -8.03
C SER A 16 -5.42 26.25 -6.93
N VAL A 17 -6.61 26.21 -6.33
CA VAL A 17 -6.89 25.28 -5.21
C VAL A 17 -7.37 23.88 -5.63
N THR A 18 -7.52 23.58 -6.92
CA THR A 18 -8.11 22.28 -7.36
C THR A 18 -7.09 21.21 -7.79
N SER A 19 -5.79 21.48 -7.82
CA SER A 19 -4.81 20.49 -8.32
C SER A 19 -4.07 19.72 -7.23
N SER A 20 -4.62 19.59 -6.02
CA SER A 20 -4.13 18.60 -5.07
C SER A 20 -4.95 17.33 -5.23
N PRO A 21 -4.40 16.23 -5.79
CA PRO A 21 -5.03 14.94 -5.65
C PRO A 21 -4.96 14.59 -4.16
N ARG A 22 -6.02 14.92 -3.43
CA ARG A 22 -6.18 14.50 -2.04
C ARG A 22 -6.11 12.98 -2.04
N SER A 23 -4.98 12.45 -1.58
CA SER A 23 -4.85 11.07 -1.14
C SER A 23 -5.60 10.92 0.19
N GLU A 24 -6.86 11.36 0.24
CA GLU A 24 -7.71 11.19 1.41
C GLU A 24 -8.35 9.80 1.31
N HIS A 25 -8.13 9.00 2.35
CA HIS A 25 -8.76 7.71 2.70
C HIS A 25 -8.09 6.39 2.26
N GLN A 26 -7.15 6.35 1.31
CA GLN A 26 -6.48 5.07 1.00
C GLN A 26 -5.37 4.73 2.03
N HIS A 27 -4.74 5.74 2.64
CA HIS A 27 -3.58 5.55 3.51
C HIS A 27 -3.96 4.95 4.88
N ASP A 28 -5.12 5.33 5.45
CA ASP A 28 -5.56 4.84 6.76
C ASP A 28 -5.91 3.35 6.79
N LEU A 29 -6.57 2.85 5.75
CA LEU A 29 -6.85 1.41 5.64
C LEU A 29 -5.58 0.57 5.46
N HIS A 30 -4.51 1.16 4.90
CA HIS A 30 -3.22 0.47 4.76
C HIS A 30 -2.40 0.54 6.06
N LEU A 31 -2.50 1.64 6.82
CA LEU A 31 -1.91 1.82 8.16
C LEU A 31 -2.55 0.93 9.24
N THR A 32 -3.69 0.32 8.99
CA THR A 32 -4.32 -0.62 9.92
C THR A 32 -4.05 -2.08 9.58
N ARG A 33 -3.43 -2.39 8.42
CA ARG A 33 -3.15 -3.76 7.98
C ARG A 33 -1.65 -4.06 7.89
N VAL A 34 -1.27 -5.24 8.33
CA VAL A 34 0.08 -5.81 8.20
C VAL A 34 0.08 -6.87 7.11
N ARG A 35 1.13 -6.89 6.28
CA ARG A 35 1.30 -7.86 5.19
C ARG A 35 2.33 -8.89 5.62
N PHE A 36 1.91 -10.15 5.68
CA PHE A 36 2.78 -11.28 5.95
C PHE A 36 3.09 -12.01 4.65
N MET A 37 4.35 -12.42 4.47
CA MET A 37 4.69 -13.43 3.48
C MET A 37 4.57 -14.79 4.15
N CYS A 38 3.71 -15.64 3.62
CA CYS A 38 3.40 -16.96 4.17
C CYS A 38 3.82 -18.01 3.14
N SER A 39 4.81 -18.83 3.50
CA SER A 39 5.30 -19.93 2.67
C SER A 39 4.97 -21.27 3.32
N PHE A 40 4.42 -22.23 2.56
CA PHE A 40 4.02 -23.55 3.07
C PHE A 40 4.14 -24.67 2.02
N GLY A 41 4.29 -25.92 2.46
CA GLY A 41 4.37 -27.12 1.61
C GLY A 41 5.74 -27.39 0.96
N GLY A 42 6.75 -26.54 1.16
CA GLY A 42 8.07 -26.65 0.56
C GLY A 42 9.18 -26.91 1.57
N LYS A 43 10.43 -26.72 1.14
CA LYS A 43 11.63 -26.96 1.95
C LYS A 43 12.58 -25.77 1.90
N ILE A 44 13.29 -25.56 3.00
CA ILE A 44 14.40 -24.62 3.07
C ILE A 44 15.68 -25.39 2.76
N LEU A 45 16.35 -25.07 1.65
CA LEU A 45 17.57 -25.72 1.20
C LEU A 45 18.72 -24.69 1.06
N PRO A 46 19.98 -25.10 1.28
CA PRO A 46 21.12 -24.24 1.01
C PRO A 46 21.21 -23.88 -0.47
N ARG A 47 21.62 -22.65 -0.74
CA ARG A 47 21.95 -22.15 -2.06
C ARG A 47 23.45 -22.38 -2.29
N PRO A 48 23.83 -23.11 -3.35
CA PRO A 48 25.22 -23.20 -3.75
C PRO A 48 25.74 -21.79 -4.04
N HIS A 49 26.99 -21.50 -3.65
CA HIS A 49 27.76 -20.29 -3.97
C HIS A 49 27.67 -19.08 -3.03
N ASP A 50 26.72 -18.98 -2.09
CA ASP A 50 26.61 -17.79 -1.23
C ASP A 50 26.25 -18.05 0.24
N ASN A 51 26.24 -19.31 0.70
CA ASN A 51 25.84 -19.71 2.06
C ASN A 51 24.43 -19.23 2.48
N GLN A 52 23.59 -18.86 1.52
CA GLN A 52 22.21 -18.46 1.79
C GLN A 52 21.28 -19.67 1.72
N LEU A 53 20.04 -19.49 2.19
CA LEU A 53 18.98 -20.48 2.07
C LEU A 53 17.99 -20.06 0.97
N ARG A 54 17.34 -21.02 0.32
CA ARG A 54 16.19 -20.79 -0.55
C ARG A 54 15.02 -21.66 -0.13
N TYR A 55 13.82 -21.14 -0.32
CA TYR A 55 12.60 -21.93 -0.24
C TYR A 55 12.29 -22.58 -1.60
N VAL A 56 11.97 -23.88 -1.63
CA VAL A 56 11.71 -24.64 -2.86
C VAL A 56 10.55 -25.63 -2.72
N GLY A 57 9.82 -25.83 -3.81
CA GLY A 57 8.82 -26.89 -3.94
C GLY A 57 7.52 -26.67 -3.15
N GLY A 58 7.22 -25.44 -2.72
CA GLY A 58 5.97 -25.09 -2.07
C GLY A 58 5.45 -23.73 -2.52
N ASP A 59 4.36 -23.29 -1.92
CA ASP A 59 3.71 -22.02 -2.25
C ASP A 59 4.22 -20.88 -1.38
N THR A 60 4.16 -19.66 -1.91
CA THR A 60 4.38 -18.43 -1.15
C THR A 60 3.30 -17.41 -1.50
N ARG A 61 2.58 -16.92 -0.50
CA ARG A 61 1.46 -15.98 -0.66
C ARG A 61 1.61 -14.82 0.30
N ILE A 62 1.18 -13.63 -0.12
CA ILE A 62 1.12 -12.46 0.76
C ILE A 62 -0.28 -12.37 1.36
N VAL A 63 -0.35 -12.28 2.68
CA VAL A 63 -1.60 -12.20 3.45
C VAL A 63 -1.66 -10.88 4.19
N ALA A 64 -2.68 -10.07 3.92
CA ALA A 64 -2.92 -8.83 4.64
C ALA A 64 -3.89 -9.07 5.81
N VAL A 65 -3.46 -8.77 7.03
CA VAL A 65 -4.23 -8.96 8.27
C VAL A 65 -4.34 -7.65 9.03
N HIS A 66 -5.48 -7.38 9.67
CA HIS A 66 -5.65 -6.17 10.46
C HIS A 66 -4.76 -6.22 11.72
N ARG A 67 -4.15 -5.09 12.10
CA ARG A 67 -3.22 -4.98 13.24
C ARG A 67 -3.83 -5.42 14.57
N SER A 68 -5.14 -5.22 14.76
CA SER A 68 -5.87 -5.67 15.96
C SER A 68 -6.33 -7.15 15.91
N SER A 69 -5.94 -7.93 14.90
CA SER A 69 -6.36 -9.33 14.81
C SER A 69 -5.70 -10.17 15.90
N THR A 70 -6.45 -11.11 16.48
CA THR A 70 -5.90 -12.06 17.45
C THR A 70 -5.09 -13.16 16.74
N PHE A 71 -4.21 -13.83 17.50
CA PHE A 71 -3.44 -14.96 16.99
C PHE A 71 -4.34 -16.10 16.49
N SER A 72 -5.45 -16.37 17.18
CA SER A 72 -6.41 -17.39 16.74
C SER A 72 -6.99 -17.08 15.36
N THR A 73 -7.37 -15.83 15.10
CA THR A 73 -7.90 -15.42 13.78
C THR A 73 -6.83 -15.51 12.69
N LEU A 74 -5.58 -15.16 13.01
CA LEU A 74 -4.46 -15.33 12.10
C LEU A 74 -4.26 -16.81 11.76
N LEU A 75 -4.25 -17.70 12.76
CA LEU A 75 -4.05 -19.13 12.56
C LEU A 75 -5.16 -19.74 11.68
N THR A 76 -6.42 -19.39 11.91
CA THR A 76 -7.54 -19.84 11.05
C THR A 76 -7.42 -19.34 9.61
N LYS A 77 -6.84 -18.15 9.38
CA LYS A 77 -6.56 -17.68 8.02
C LYS A 77 -5.42 -18.46 7.38
N LEU A 78 -4.36 -18.75 8.14
CA LEU A 78 -3.22 -19.51 7.65
C LEU A 78 -3.59 -20.96 7.33
N SER A 79 -4.41 -21.63 8.14
CA SER A 79 -4.85 -22.99 7.88
C SER A 79 -5.61 -23.11 6.55
N LYS A 80 -6.48 -22.13 6.26
CA LYS A 80 -7.21 -22.06 4.97
C LYS A 80 -6.31 -21.87 3.75
N LEU A 81 -5.09 -21.35 3.94
CA LEU A 81 -4.13 -21.17 2.84
C LEU A 81 -3.35 -22.44 2.55
N ALA A 82 -3.04 -23.23 3.59
CA ALA A 82 -2.18 -24.40 3.49
C ALA A 82 -2.90 -25.66 2.96
N GLY A 83 -4.24 -25.64 2.88
CA GLY A 83 -5.05 -26.81 2.53
C GLY A 83 -5.51 -27.56 3.77
#